data_AF-A0A126UZZ2-F1
#
_entry.id   AF-A0A126UZZ2-F1
#
_cell.length_a   1.000
_cell.length_b   1.000
_cell.length_c   1.000
_cell.angle_alpha   90.00
_cell.angle_beta   90.00
_cell.angle_gamma   90.00
#
_symmetry.space_group_name_H-M   'P 1'
#
loop_
_entity.id
_entity.type
_entity.pdbx_description
1 polymer ?
#
loop_
_entity_poly.entity_id
_entity_poly.type
_entity_poly.pdbx_seq_one_letter_code
_entity_poly.pdbx_strand_id
1 'polypeptide(L)'
;MNFFLKTAAVFSLVGLSACNTTVAGGSGGVGMSASTSSPTRTGAHVFLASNDMVVYGDPAVAGRFEVQQRASRGGSDYWCAAGQYAVQSLGVEPNARIYLAAPIGDGHLSNKAKTAAFTVSPDVELQNIAAAQSNGLTMTITRVGENWSVAHSRLQCDSDFNSRFR
;
A
#
# COMPACT_ATOMS: atom_id res chain seq x y z
N MET A 1 -14.36 29.89 -48.05
CA MET A 1 -15.76 30.37 -47.95
C MET A 1 -16.71 29.18 -48.02
N ASN A 2 -17.60 29.10 -47.05
CA ASN A 2 -18.89 28.39 -46.99
C ASN A 2 -18.88 26.85 -46.97
N PHE A 3 -19.14 26.24 -45.80
CA PHE A 3 -20.43 26.04 -45.11
C PHE A 3 -21.21 24.84 -45.68
N PHE A 4 -21.12 23.70 -44.98
CA PHE A 4 -22.17 22.67 -45.03
C PHE A 4 -22.64 22.37 -43.60
N LEU A 5 -23.95 22.46 -43.45
CA LEU A 5 -24.71 22.47 -42.19
C LEU A 5 -25.09 21.05 -41.73
N LYS A 6 -25.18 20.92 -40.41
CA LYS A 6 -26.15 20.14 -39.60
C LYS A 6 -26.25 18.62 -39.81
N THR A 7 -25.94 17.87 -38.75
CA THR A 7 -26.95 16.99 -38.11
C THR A 7 -26.64 16.79 -36.63
N ALA A 8 -27.65 16.94 -35.79
CA ALA A 8 -27.63 16.69 -34.36
C ALA A 8 -27.94 15.21 -34.08
N ALA A 9 -27.33 14.63 -33.04
CA ALA A 9 -27.87 13.45 -32.37
C ALA A 9 -27.51 13.50 -30.88
N VAL A 10 -28.54 13.82 -30.10
CA VAL A 10 -28.61 13.70 -28.65
C VAL A 10 -28.71 12.21 -28.32
N PHE A 11 -27.81 11.68 -27.50
CA PHE A 11 -28.01 10.39 -26.83
C PHE A 11 -28.13 10.62 -25.33
N SER A 12 -29.37 10.83 -24.89
CA SER A 12 -29.80 10.48 -23.53
C SER A 12 -30.09 8.99 -23.52
N LEU A 13 -29.57 8.26 -22.54
CA LEU A 13 -30.23 7.07 -22.01
C LEU A 13 -29.95 6.97 -20.52
N VAL A 14 -30.98 7.39 -19.78
CA VAL A 14 -31.17 7.20 -18.35
C VAL A 14 -31.39 5.71 -18.12
N GLY A 15 -30.45 5.04 -17.46
CA GLY A 15 -30.60 3.66 -17.00
C GLY A 15 -31.31 3.61 -15.65
N LEU A 16 -32.64 3.63 -15.65
CA LEU A 16 -33.44 3.24 -14.49
C LEU A 16 -33.25 1.73 -14.26
N SER A 17 -32.53 1.34 -13.21
CA SER A 17 -32.64 -0.01 -12.66
C SER A 17 -33.76 -0.02 -11.62
N ALA A 18 -34.85 -0.69 -11.97
CA ALA A 18 -35.97 -0.95 -11.08
C ALA A 18 -35.57 -1.95 -9.99
N CYS A 19 -35.85 -1.63 -8.73
CA CYS A 19 -35.93 -2.62 -7.66
C CYS A 19 -37.36 -2.68 -7.15
N ASN A 20 -37.91 -3.89 -7.26
CA ASN A 20 -39.28 -4.29 -7.02
C ASN A 20 -39.64 -4.14 -5.52
N THR A 21 -40.75 -3.46 -5.20
CA THR A 21 -41.24 -3.35 -3.82
C THR A 21 -42.11 -4.57 -3.50
N THR A 22 -41.61 -5.49 -2.67
CA THR A 22 -42.45 -6.51 -2.04
C THR A 22 -42.64 -6.15 -0.57
N VAL A 23 -43.86 -5.74 -0.24
CA VAL A 23 -44.34 -5.58 1.13
C VAL A 23 -44.79 -6.95 1.66
N ALA A 24 -44.18 -7.39 2.75
CA ALA A 24 -44.69 -8.47 3.58
C ALA A 24 -44.56 -8.05 5.05
N GLY A 25 -45.71 -7.81 5.69
CA GLY A 25 -45.81 -7.59 7.13
C GLY A 25 -45.58 -8.88 7.90
N GLY A 26 -44.98 -8.75 9.08
CA GLY A 26 -44.75 -9.87 9.99
C GLY A 26 -44.15 -9.38 11.31
N SER A 27 -45.02 -9.17 12.28
CA SER A 27 -44.75 -8.81 13.68
C SER A 27 -44.11 -10.01 14.41
N GLY A 28 -42.96 -9.81 15.06
CA GLY A 28 -42.35 -10.81 15.94
C GLY A 28 -40.94 -10.41 16.37
N GLY A 29 -40.75 -10.16 17.67
CA GLY A 29 -39.51 -9.60 18.21
C GLY A 29 -38.32 -10.56 18.22
N VAL A 30 -37.13 -9.96 18.16
CA VAL A 30 -36.01 -10.06 19.11
C VAL A 30 -35.02 -8.97 18.69
N GLY A 31 -34.49 -8.21 19.66
CA GLY A 31 -33.62 -7.06 19.40
C GLY A 31 -32.37 -7.45 18.62
N MET A 32 -32.33 -7.08 17.35
CA MET A 32 -31.13 -7.12 16.53
C MET A 32 -30.53 -5.72 16.56
N SER A 33 -29.45 -5.57 17.33
CA SER A 33 -28.61 -4.38 17.30
C SER A 33 -28.28 -4.06 15.85
N ALA A 34 -28.72 -2.88 15.39
CA ALA A 34 -28.29 -2.34 14.12
C ALA A 34 -26.78 -2.08 14.23
N SER A 35 -25.97 -3.04 13.77
CA SER A 35 -24.58 -2.79 13.45
C SER A 35 -24.59 -1.84 12.27
N THR A 36 -24.49 -0.54 12.56
CA THR A 36 -24.15 0.47 11.57
C THR A 36 -22.78 0.11 11.02
N SER A 37 -22.74 -0.70 9.96
CA SER A 37 -21.55 -0.91 9.16
C SER A 37 -21.23 0.45 8.54
N SER A 38 -20.35 1.18 9.21
CA SER A 38 -19.75 2.37 8.63
C SER A 38 -19.06 1.92 7.33
N PRO A 39 -19.24 2.62 6.20
CA PRO A 39 -18.39 2.39 5.05
C PRO A 39 -16.98 2.69 5.53
N THR A 40 -16.14 1.65 5.60
CA THR A 40 -14.71 1.81 5.84
C THR A 40 -14.24 2.77 4.77
N ARG A 41 -13.91 4.00 5.16
CA ARG A 41 -13.19 4.89 4.25
C ARG A 41 -11.93 4.10 3.91
N THR A 42 -11.82 3.69 2.66
CA THR A 42 -10.66 3.03 2.05
C THR A 42 -9.49 4.03 2.06
N GLY A 43 -9.07 4.42 3.25
CA GLY A 43 -7.86 5.17 3.50
C GLY A 43 -6.73 4.17 3.66
N ALA A 44 -5.54 4.54 3.22
CA ALA A 44 -4.35 3.74 3.41
C ALA A 44 -4.28 3.21 4.86
N HIS A 45 -4.09 1.90 5.03
CA HIS A 45 -3.93 1.33 6.36
C HIS A 45 -2.60 1.81 6.93
N VAL A 46 -2.66 2.63 7.99
CA VAL A 46 -1.46 3.24 8.59
C VAL A 46 -0.92 2.33 9.67
N PHE A 47 0.36 1.97 9.57
CA PHE A 47 1.09 1.17 10.54
C PHE A 47 2.30 1.95 11.06
N LEU A 48 2.58 1.84 12.36
CA LEU A 48 3.76 2.44 12.98
C LEU A 48 4.76 1.33 13.32
N ALA A 49 5.95 1.39 12.71
CA ALA A 49 7.03 0.46 12.98
C ALA A 49 7.74 0.81 14.31
N SER A 50 8.48 -0.15 14.87
CA SER A 50 9.20 0.03 16.14
C SER A 50 10.30 1.09 16.09
N ASN A 51 10.75 1.47 14.90
CA ASN A 51 11.72 2.55 14.67
C ASN A 51 11.05 3.90 14.36
N ASP A 52 9.77 4.05 14.72
CA ASP A 52 8.91 5.22 14.51
C ASP A 52 8.62 5.58 13.06
N MET A 53 8.98 4.74 12.09
CA MET A 53 8.61 4.95 10.70
C MET A 53 7.14 4.63 10.46
N VAL A 54 6.51 5.40 9.57
CA VAL A 54 5.10 5.24 9.24
C VAL A 54 4.98 4.49 7.92
N VAL A 55 4.15 3.45 7.89
CA VAL A 55 3.86 2.67 6.70
C VAL A 55 2.41 2.90 6.29
N TYR A 56 2.20 3.18 5.01
CA TYR A 56 0.91 3.41 4.39
C TYR A 56 0.62 2.26 3.42
N GLY A 57 -0.28 1.36 3.79
CA GLY A 57 -0.74 0.28 2.91
C GLY A 57 -1.60 0.82 1.78
N ASP A 58 -1.38 0.34 0.55
CA ASP A 58 -2.24 0.65 -0.59
C ASP A 58 -3.54 -0.16 -0.46
N PRO A 59 -4.70 0.49 -0.35
CA PRO A 59 -5.94 -0.24 -0.23
C PRO A 59 -6.51 -0.70 -1.58
N ALA A 60 -5.98 -0.19 -2.70
CA ALA A 60 -6.36 -0.61 -4.06
C ALA A 60 -5.51 -1.79 -4.56
N VAL A 61 -4.27 -1.92 -4.08
CA VAL A 61 -3.33 -2.97 -4.50
C VAL A 61 -2.79 -3.72 -3.29
N ALA A 62 -3.30 -4.93 -3.07
CA ALA A 62 -2.87 -5.77 -1.95
C ALA A 62 -1.36 -6.08 -2.02
N GLY A 63 -0.67 -5.87 -0.89
CA GLY A 63 0.76 -6.11 -0.77
C GLY A 63 1.65 -4.95 -1.22
N ARG A 64 1.09 -3.88 -1.79
CA ARG A 64 1.80 -2.64 -2.07
C ARG A 64 1.67 -1.68 -0.89
N PHE A 65 2.75 -0.99 -0.55
CA PHE A 65 2.77 -0.05 0.56
C PHE A 65 3.89 0.98 0.40
N GLU A 66 3.77 2.07 1.14
CA GLU A 66 4.74 3.15 1.20
C GLU A 66 5.30 3.29 2.60
N VAL A 67 6.61 3.42 2.73
CA VAL A 67 7.27 3.69 4.01
C VAL A 67 7.75 5.13 4.01
N GLN A 68 7.28 5.92 4.96
CA GLN A 68 7.64 7.32 5.14
C GLN A 68 8.71 7.46 6.23
N GLN A 69 9.76 8.24 5.93
CA GLN A 69 10.76 8.63 6.92
C GLN A 69 10.16 9.47 8.05
N ARG A 70 10.56 9.15 9.28
CA ARG A 70 10.56 10.10 10.40
C ARG A 70 12.00 10.25 10.90
N ALA A 71 12.47 11.50 11.04
CA ALA A 71 13.75 11.96 11.60
C ALA A 71 15.01 11.07 11.43
N SER A 72 16.02 11.53 10.68
CA SER A 72 17.40 10.98 10.64
C SER A 72 17.58 9.45 10.49
N ARG A 73 16.63 8.76 9.86
CA ARG A 73 16.66 7.30 9.60
C ARG A 73 17.30 6.96 8.24
N GLY A 74 18.07 5.88 8.15
CA GLY A 74 18.78 5.45 6.93
C GLY A 74 18.03 4.37 6.14
N GLY A 75 18.66 3.84 5.07
CA GLY A 75 18.06 2.78 4.25
C GLY A 75 17.63 1.54 5.05
N SER A 76 18.45 1.07 5.97
CA SER A 76 18.14 -0.06 6.86
C SER A 76 16.84 0.14 7.66
N ASP A 77 16.53 1.38 8.06
CA ASP A 77 15.31 1.68 8.81
C ASP A 77 14.06 1.51 7.94
N TYR A 78 14.10 1.90 6.66
CA TYR A 78 13.01 1.66 5.72
C TYR A 78 12.72 0.17 5.58
N TRP A 79 13.78 -0.62 5.44
CA TRP A 79 13.66 -2.07 5.33
C TRP A 79 13.16 -2.71 6.62
N CYS A 80 13.59 -2.22 7.80
CA CYS A 80 13.00 -2.64 9.07
C CYS A 80 11.47 -2.44 9.08
N ALA A 81 11.02 -1.22 8.79
CA ALA A 81 9.60 -0.88 8.80
C ALA A 81 8.80 -1.70 7.77
N ALA A 82 9.37 -1.91 6.58
CA ALA A 82 8.79 -2.76 5.54
C ALA A 82 8.65 -4.21 6.01
N GLY A 83 9.69 -4.78 6.63
CA GLY A 83 9.69 -6.14 7.16
C GLY A 83 8.68 -6.33 8.30
N GLN A 84 8.56 -5.36 9.19
CA GLN A 84 7.56 -5.39 10.26
C GLN A 84 6.14 -5.31 9.71
N TYR A 85 5.88 -4.40 8.78
CA TYR A 85 4.57 -4.26 8.14
C TYR A 85 4.17 -5.54 7.40
N ALA A 86 5.11 -6.12 6.65
CA ALA A 86 4.90 -7.36 5.92
C ALA A 86 4.42 -8.50 6.84
N VAL A 87 5.07 -8.73 7.99
CA VAL A 87 4.62 -9.79 8.91
C VAL A 87 3.36 -9.40 9.66
N GLN A 88 3.32 -8.20 10.25
CA GLN A 88 2.31 -7.82 11.24
C GLN A 88 1.00 -7.38 10.61
N SER A 89 1.04 -6.75 9.44
CA SER A 89 -0.15 -6.23 8.75
C SER A 89 -0.56 -7.08 7.54
N LEU A 90 0.41 -7.61 6.79
CA LEU A 90 0.12 -8.42 5.59
C LEU A 90 0.12 -9.93 5.86
N GLY A 91 0.71 -10.39 6.97
CA GLY A 91 0.77 -11.82 7.31
C GLY A 91 1.66 -12.65 6.39
N VAL A 92 2.59 -12.02 5.64
CA VAL A 92 3.47 -12.76 4.72
C VAL A 92 4.57 -13.52 5.47
N GLU A 93 4.99 -14.65 4.89
CA GLU A 93 5.98 -15.53 5.47
C GLU A 93 7.39 -14.89 5.52
N PRO A 94 8.23 -15.29 6.48
CA PRO A 94 9.58 -14.73 6.63
C PRO A 94 10.50 -14.92 5.40
N ASN A 95 10.27 -15.96 4.58
CA ASN A 95 11.03 -16.24 3.36
C ASN A 95 10.48 -15.49 2.12
N ALA A 96 9.30 -14.88 2.20
CA ALA A 96 8.77 -14.03 1.14
C ALA A 96 9.71 -12.84 0.91
N ARG A 97 9.70 -12.31 -0.32
CA ARG A 97 10.56 -11.18 -0.71
C ARG A 97 9.78 -9.88 -0.72
N ILE A 98 10.40 -8.83 -0.23
CA ILE A 98 9.95 -7.45 -0.33
C ILE A 98 10.80 -6.77 -1.40
N TYR A 99 10.15 -6.09 -2.33
CA TYR A 99 10.79 -5.39 -3.45
C TYR A 99 10.62 -3.89 -3.29
N LEU A 100 11.66 -3.12 -3.61
CA LEU A 100 11.57 -1.68 -3.77
C LEU A 100 10.95 -1.36 -5.14
N ALA A 101 9.71 -0.90 -5.15
CA ALA A 101 8.96 -0.54 -6.36
C ALA A 101 9.25 0.89 -6.83
N ALA A 102 9.50 1.81 -5.89
CA ALA A 102 9.91 3.18 -6.21
C ALA A 102 10.94 3.69 -5.19
N PRO A 103 11.96 4.44 -5.63
CA PRO A 103 12.99 4.95 -4.75
C PRO A 103 12.41 6.03 -3.81
N ILE A 104 13.21 6.43 -2.82
CA ILE A 104 12.85 7.54 -1.94
C ILE A 104 12.51 8.81 -2.74
N GLY A 105 11.30 9.33 -2.52
CA GLY A 105 10.76 10.49 -3.22
C GLY A 105 9.49 11.00 -2.56
N ASP A 106 8.61 11.58 -3.36
CA ASP A 106 7.28 11.96 -2.92
C ASP A 106 6.36 10.74 -2.94
N GLY A 107 5.67 10.49 -1.81
CA GLY A 107 4.76 9.37 -1.66
C GLY A 107 3.41 9.64 -2.31
N HIS A 108 2.91 8.68 -3.08
CA HIS A 108 1.62 8.75 -3.76
C HIS A 108 0.46 8.43 -2.81
N LEU A 109 0.65 7.51 -1.86
CA LEU A 109 -0.36 7.14 -0.86
C LEU A 109 -0.38 8.15 0.29
N SER A 110 0.79 8.55 0.75
CA SER A 110 0.93 9.44 1.90
C SER A 110 0.78 10.93 1.54
N ASN A 111 1.01 11.32 0.29
CA ASN A 111 1.24 12.71 -0.12
C ASN A 111 2.34 13.40 0.71
N LYS A 112 3.36 12.63 1.11
CA LYS A 112 4.49 13.10 1.92
C LYS A 112 5.81 12.82 1.22
N ALA A 113 6.75 13.75 1.34
CA ALA A 113 8.12 13.56 0.89
C ALA A 113 8.85 12.48 1.72
N LYS A 114 10.00 12.04 1.19
CA LYS A 114 10.89 11.04 1.81
C LYS A 114 10.21 9.69 2.04
N THR A 115 9.44 9.29 1.03
CA THR A 115 8.68 8.05 1.04
C THR A 115 9.25 7.12 -0.02
N ALA A 116 9.41 5.85 0.33
CA ALA A 116 9.81 4.80 -0.61
C ALA A 116 8.67 3.80 -0.77
N ALA A 117 8.41 3.34 -1.99
CA ALA A 117 7.34 2.40 -2.27
C ALA A 117 7.88 0.98 -2.34
N PHE A 118 7.19 0.06 -1.69
CA PHE A 118 7.52 -1.34 -1.61
C PHE A 118 6.35 -2.21 -2.03
N THR A 119 6.65 -3.45 -2.41
CA THR A 119 5.64 -4.47 -2.68
C THR A 119 6.13 -5.86 -2.29
N VAL A 120 5.21 -6.71 -1.82
CA VAL A 120 5.42 -8.17 -1.69
C VAL A 120 4.88 -8.95 -2.89
N SER A 121 4.17 -8.25 -3.78
CA SER A 121 3.57 -8.80 -5.00
C SER A 121 4.13 -8.04 -6.21
N PRO A 122 5.38 -8.30 -6.63
CA PRO A 122 6.00 -7.59 -7.74
C PRO A 122 5.35 -8.00 -9.07
N ASP A 123 5.14 -7.04 -9.96
CA ASP A 123 4.76 -7.31 -11.35
C ASP A 123 5.93 -7.89 -12.15
N VAL A 124 5.65 -8.33 -13.38
CA VAL A 124 6.64 -8.97 -14.26
C VAL A 124 7.79 -8.01 -14.59
N GLU A 125 7.51 -6.71 -14.72
CA GLU A 125 8.54 -5.71 -15.01
C GLU A 125 9.51 -5.56 -13.84
N LEU A 126 9.00 -5.41 -12.62
CA LEU A 126 9.81 -5.31 -11.41
C LEU A 126 10.60 -6.58 -11.15
N GLN A 127 10.04 -7.76 -11.45
CA GLN A 127 10.75 -9.03 -11.37
C GLN A 127 11.93 -9.09 -12.37
N ASN A 128 11.72 -8.66 -13.61
CA ASN A 128 12.77 -8.61 -14.63
C ASN A 128 13.87 -7.62 -14.26
N ILE A 129 13.48 -6.44 -13.77
CA ILE A 129 14.41 -5.44 -13.24
C ILE A 129 15.23 -6.05 -12.11
N ALA A 130 14.62 -6.73 -11.14
CA ALA A 130 15.32 -7.38 -10.03
C ALA A 130 16.25 -8.52 -10.47
N ALA A 131 15.84 -9.33 -11.44
CA ALA A 131 16.63 -10.46 -11.95
C ALA A 131 17.86 -10.02 -12.75
N ALA A 132 17.80 -8.86 -13.41
CA ALA A 132 18.92 -8.29 -14.16
C ALA A 132 20.04 -7.72 -13.27
N GLN A 133 19.84 -7.65 -11.95
CA GLN A 133 20.79 -7.07 -11.01
C GLN A 133 21.30 -8.13 -10.04
N SER A 134 22.56 -7.99 -9.64
CA SER A 134 23.05 -8.61 -8.42
C SER A 134 22.47 -7.87 -7.22
N ASN A 135 21.81 -8.57 -6.30
CA ASN A 135 21.43 -7.97 -5.01
C ASN A 135 22.69 -7.37 -4.37
N GLY A 136 22.63 -6.09 -4.00
CA GLY A 136 23.77 -5.42 -3.37
C GLY A 136 24.04 -6.00 -1.99
N LEU A 137 25.25 -5.81 -1.46
CA LEU A 137 25.51 -6.09 -0.03
C LEU A 137 24.91 -5.00 0.89
N THR A 138 24.36 -3.94 0.31
CA THR A 138 23.84 -2.77 1.01
C THR A 138 22.34 -2.63 0.75
N MET A 139 21.56 -2.49 1.82
CA MET A 139 20.12 -2.28 1.77
C MET A 139 19.77 -0.86 1.34
N THR A 140 19.93 -0.57 0.04
CA THR A 140 19.62 0.73 -0.53
C THR A 140 18.11 0.93 -0.70
N ILE A 141 17.70 2.20 -0.77
CA ILE A 141 16.33 2.67 -1.04
C ILE A 141 16.26 3.53 -2.31
N THR A 142 17.31 3.49 -3.14
CA THR A 142 17.43 4.30 -4.37
C THR A 142 17.41 3.47 -5.65
N ARG A 143 17.51 2.15 -5.55
CA ARG A 143 17.60 1.23 -6.70
C ARG A 143 16.35 0.38 -6.79
N VAL A 144 15.49 0.68 -7.75
CA VAL A 144 14.27 -0.08 -8.04
C VAL A 144 14.62 -1.53 -8.34
N GLY A 145 13.83 -2.46 -7.81
CA GLY A 145 14.07 -3.90 -7.91
C GLY A 145 15.03 -4.46 -6.87
N GLU A 146 15.70 -3.62 -6.06
CA GLU A 146 16.38 -4.08 -4.85
C GLU A 146 15.37 -4.82 -3.97
N ASN A 147 15.75 -6.00 -3.47
CA ASN A 147 14.80 -6.87 -2.82
C ASN A 147 15.46 -7.78 -1.78
N TRP A 148 14.76 -7.96 -0.66
CA TRP A 148 15.24 -8.69 0.50
C TRP A 148 14.14 -9.58 1.07
N SER A 149 14.50 -10.67 1.74
CA SER A 149 13.49 -11.46 2.44
C SER A 149 12.88 -10.64 3.59
N VAL A 150 11.64 -10.95 3.94
CA VAL A 150 10.96 -10.37 5.10
C VAL A 150 11.80 -10.59 6.36
N ALA A 151 12.37 -11.78 6.54
CA ALA A 151 13.26 -12.10 7.64
C ALA A 151 14.50 -11.18 7.67
N HIS A 152 15.19 -11.03 6.53
CA HIS A 152 16.40 -10.20 6.45
C HIS A 152 16.11 -8.72 6.70
N SER A 153 14.97 -8.25 6.20
CA SER A 153 14.50 -6.88 6.42
C SER A 153 14.25 -6.59 7.91
N ARG A 154 13.68 -7.56 8.64
CA ARG A 154 13.43 -7.42 10.08
C ARG A 154 14.70 -7.45 10.93
N LEU A 155 15.79 -8.08 10.47
CA LEU A 155 17.08 -8.04 11.18
C LEU A 155 17.63 -6.62 11.32
N GLN A 156 17.18 -5.69 10.46
CA GLN A 156 17.59 -4.29 10.53
C GLN A 156 16.90 -3.49 11.65
N CYS A 157 15.89 -4.06 12.30
CA CYS A 157 15.11 -3.37 13.31
C CYS A 157 15.83 -3.15 14.65
N ASP A 158 17.03 -3.70 14.80
CA ASP A 158 17.82 -3.66 16.04
C ASP A 158 19.07 -2.76 15.91
N SER A 159 19.04 -1.77 15.01
CA SER A 159 20.14 -0.79 14.84
C SER A 159 20.31 0.17 16.04
N ASP A 160 19.58 -0.07 17.13
CA ASP A 160 19.74 0.51 18.48
C ASP A 160 21.11 0.27 19.13
N PHE A 161 22.05 -0.44 18.49
CA PHE A 161 23.44 -0.45 18.93
C PHE A 161 24.00 0.97 19.15
N ASN A 162 23.51 1.97 18.40
CA ASN A 162 23.95 3.36 18.52
C ASN A 162 23.10 4.23 19.48
N SER A 163 21.95 3.75 19.96
CA SER A 163 21.07 4.48 20.90
C SER A 163 21.35 4.12 22.37
N ARG A 164 22.01 2.99 22.63
CA ARG A 164 22.37 2.53 23.99
C ARG A 164 23.61 3.19 24.60
N PHE A 165 24.34 4.03 23.86
CA PHE A 165 25.56 4.71 24.32
C PHE A 165 25.46 6.25 24.29
N ARG A 166 24.24 6.80 24.32
CA ARG A 166 23.99 8.25 24.38
C ARG A 166 23.26 8.66 25.65
#